data_AF-A0A520PLM6-F1
#
_entry.id   AF-A0A520PLM6-F1
#
_cell.length_a   1.000
_cell.length_b   1.000
_cell.length_c   1.000
_cell.angle_alpha   90.00
_cell.angle_beta   90.00
_cell.angle_gamma   90.00
#
_symmetry.space_group_name_H-M   'P 1'
#
loop_
_entity.id
_entity.type
_entity.pdbx_description
1 polymer ?
#
loop_
_entity_poly.entity_id
_entity_poly.type
_entity_poly.pdbx_seq_one_letter_code
_entity_poly.pdbx_strand_id
1 'polypeptide(L)'
;MFKMPQLILIFFGIIVLLSPSLSTAIQSPGLKIIAIVLSKTCPLPDGPDMSFDSPDSILKSVTNPDCPKHGDKQLIQTAIANQGSGPKQVGVEIIIKVNSKELKTKRHRKVYSIQAGDKARVLHEIALKNTGLYQISVRIWDTNFKRIIVNTTPGGERYFFIASPQDVEVAKTQLASGIVVSGKRIISPLRFDPPDLRWESVQILPKHALRGEKLRLRLNLMNGGGDIVKDIVAKIQYYNVKQPMRKTVIAMPTTRVMAPGEVITFDLEYVLPDDQLLGNYQIIATVDPENELEELKENNNITKSNVIKLSDIKLLLPTDKFIFEENGLFLFQWDSLAYSEFKIQVGVDEKFEDTGSYFDLPQGNRWIADKELVPLAGELPGMAMGLMRSKEKNQLYWRVIGRQASGRQAISGINRFRITPVSSDSS
;
A
#
# COMPACT_ATOMS: atom_id res chain seq x y z
N MET A 1 -92.26 -16.24 6.06
CA MET A 1 -92.54 -15.89 7.47
C MET A 1 -91.90 -17.01 8.30
N PHE A 2 -90.78 -16.81 8.96
CA PHE A 2 -90.66 -16.06 10.21
C PHE A 2 -89.24 -15.47 10.36
N LYS A 3 -89.18 -14.24 10.87
CA LYS A 3 -87.98 -13.44 11.14
C LYS A 3 -87.53 -13.64 12.60
N MET A 4 -86.21 -13.76 12.79
CA MET A 4 -85.32 -13.20 13.84
C MET A 4 -85.67 -13.37 15.34
N PRO A 5 -84.65 -13.51 16.24
CA PRO A 5 -83.73 -12.41 16.55
C PRO A 5 -82.23 -12.75 16.66
N GLN A 6 -81.44 -11.68 16.67
CA GLN A 6 -79.99 -11.56 16.80
C GLN A 6 -79.47 -11.88 18.21
N LEU A 7 -78.20 -12.31 18.35
CA LEU A 7 -77.30 -11.72 19.36
C LEU A 7 -75.79 -11.99 19.10
N ILE A 8 -75.08 -10.89 18.86
CA ILE A 8 -73.74 -10.46 19.35
C ILE A 8 -72.47 -11.30 19.01
N LEU A 9 -71.60 -10.66 18.22
CA LEU A 9 -70.15 -10.90 18.07
C LEU A 9 -69.40 -10.66 19.39
N ILE A 10 -68.31 -11.40 19.65
CA ILE A 10 -66.98 -10.85 20.03
C ILE A 10 -65.89 -11.91 19.80
N PHE A 11 -64.76 -11.41 19.28
CA PHE A 11 -63.47 -12.00 18.90
C PHE A 11 -62.96 -13.24 19.67
N PHE A 12 -62.48 -14.23 18.91
CA PHE A 12 -61.58 -15.29 19.40
C PHE A 12 -60.17 -15.10 18.81
N GLY A 13 -59.19 -14.86 19.68
CA GLY A 13 -57.76 -14.92 19.38
C GLY A 13 -57.25 -16.37 19.42
N ILE A 14 -56.49 -16.76 18.40
CA ILE A 14 -55.89 -18.09 18.27
C ILE A 14 -54.55 -18.09 19.02
N ILE A 15 -54.45 -18.89 20.10
CA ILE A 15 -53.19 -19.27 20.74
C ILE A 15 -52.88 -20.70 20.32
N VAL A 16 -51.90 -20.88 19.44
CA VAL A 16 -51.33 -22.19 19.08
C VAL A 16 -50.28 -22.56 20.12
N LEU A 17 -50.59 -23.56 20.94
CA LEU A 17 -49.66 -24.23 21.85
C LEU A 17 -48.68 -25.09 21.04
N LEU A 18 -47.43 -24.66 20.97
CA LEU A 18 -46.31 -25.44 20.45
C LEU A 18 -45.70 -26.28 21.58
N SER A 19 -45.94 -27.58 21.56
CA SER A 19 -45.25 -28.56 22.40
C SER A 19 -43.83 -28.79 21.87
N PRO A 20 -42.77 -28.64 22.68
CA PRO A 20 -41.43 -29.02 22.25
C PRO A 20 -41.29 -30.55 22.27
N SER A 21 -40.92 -31.12 21.13
CA SER A 21 -40.44 -32.49 21.02
C SER A 21 -39.13 -32.63 21.81
N LEU A 22 -39.18 -33.33 22.95
CA LEU A 22 -37.98 -33.81 23.64
C LEU A 22 -37.22 -34.75 22.70
N SER A 23 -36.24 -34.21 21.99
CA SER A 23 -35.12 -35.01 21.49
C SER A 23 -34.28 -35.41 22.69
N THR A 24 -34.36 -36.66 23.12
CA THR A 24 -33.43 -37.23 24.10
C THR A 24 -32.02 -37.20 23.50
N ALA A 25 -31.27 -36.15 23.81
CA ALA A 25 -29.83 -36.13 23.61
C ALA A 25 -29.25 -37.30 24.43
N ILE A 26 -28.61 -38.25 23.74
CA ILE A 26 -27.83 -39.29 24.39
C ILE A 26 -26.67 -38.59 25.10
N GLN A 27 -26.85 -38.34 26.39
CA GLN A 27 -25.85 -37.74 27.27
C GLN A 27 -24.59 -38.61 27.17
N SER A 28 -23.50 -38.06 26.62
CA SER A 28 -22.25 -38.81 26.49
C SER A 28 -21.85 -39.29 27.91
N PRO A 29 -21.53 -40.56 28.11
CA PRO A 29 -21.42 -41.15 29.44
C PRO A 29 -20.11 -40.73 30.11
N GLY A 30 -19.98 -39.45 30.49
CA GLY A 30 -18.85 -38.86 31.24
C GLY A 30 -17.47 -39.32 30.79
N LEU A 31 -17.27 -39.75 29.55
CA LEU A 31 -16.02 -40.28 29.03
C LEU A 31 -15.64 -39.44 27.83
N LYS A 32 -14.40 -38.99 27.79
CA LYS A 32 -13.91 -38.10 26.74
C LYS A 32 -12.53 -38.50 26.28
N ILE A 33 -12.36 -38.58 24.96
CA ILE A 33 -11.03 -38.63 24.35
C ILE A 33 -10.48 -37.20 24.39
N ILE A 34 -9.45 -36.98 25.19
CA ILE A 34 -8.87 -35.65 25.42
C ILE A 34 -7.94 -35.28 24.27
N ALA A 35 -7.08 -36.22 23.88
CA ALA A 35 -6.07 -35.98 22.86
C ALA A 35 -5.58 -37.31 22.26
N ILE A 36 -5.19 -37.24 20.99
CA ILE A 36 -4.35 -38.22 20.31
C ILE A 36 -3.06 -37.47 19.95
N VAL A 37 -1.93 -37.96 20.46
CA VAL A 37 -0.60 -37.35 20.29
C VAL A 37 0.31 -38.37 19.62
N LEU A 38 1.12 -37.88 18.68
CA LEU A 38 2.06 -38.66 17.90
C LEU A 38 3.48 -38.25 18.30
N SER A 39 4.41 -39.21 18.42
CA SER A 39 5.82 -38.92 18.72
C SER A 39 6.57 -38.22 17.59
N LYS A 40 6.21 -38.52 16.34
CA LYS A 40 6.66 -37.79 15.14
C LYS A 40 5.45 -37.11 14.49
N THR A 41 5.63 -35.87 14.07
CA THR A 41 4.58 -35.05 13.44
C THR A 41 5.19 -34.24 12.32
N CYS A 42 4.58 -34.28 11.14
CA CYS A 42 4.92 -33.33 10.10
C CYS A 42 4.23 -31.98 10.40
N PRO A 43 4.94 -30.85 10.35
CA PRO A 43 4.29 -29.55 10.31
C PRO A 43 3.48 -29.50 9.01
N LEU A 44 2.16 -29.57 9.15
CA LEU A 44 1.25 -29.38 8.03
C LEU A 44 1.28 -27.91 7.66
N PRO A 45 1.15 -27.57 6.38
CA PRO A 45 1.07 -26.18 6.02
C PRO A 45 -0.32 -25.62 6.40
N ASP A 46 -0.31 -24.54 7.18
CA ASP A 46 -1.52 -23.81 7.59
C ASP A 46 -2.10 -23.08 6.36
N GLY A 47 -3.11 -23.66 5.74
CA GLY A 47 -3.86 -23.05 4.66
C GLY A 47 -5.17 -23.79 4.39
N PRO A 48 -6.26 -23.09 4.03
CA PRO A 48 -7.58 -23.69 3.82
C PRO A 48 -7.64 -24.68 2.66
N ASP A 49 -6.65 -24.66 1.76
CA ASP A 49 -6.64 -25.37 0.49
C ASP A 49 -5.56 -26.47 0.37
N MET A 50 -4.73 -26.67 1.40
CA MET A 50 -3.64 -27.67 1.33
C MET A 50 -4.10 -29.05 1.79
N SER A 51 -4.09 -30.00 0.87
CA SER A 51 -4.33 -31.41 1.14
C SER A 51 -3.04 -32.13 1.54
N PHE A 52 -3.16 -33.16 2.38
CA PHE A 52 -2.03 -33.97 2.88
C PHE A 52 -1.24 -34.70 1.78
N ASP A 53 -1.83 -34.83 0.59
CA ASP A 53 -1.26 -35.45 -0.60
C ASP A 53 -0.78 -34.43 -1.66
N SER A 54 -0.67 -33.14 -1.30
CA SER A 54 -0.12 -32.14 -2.22
C SER A 54 1.37 -32.37 -2.51
N PRO A 55 1.89 -31.97 -3.69
CA PRO A 55 3.31 -32.11 -4.01
C PRO A 55 4.25 -31.53 -2.94
N ASP A 56 3.90 -30.36 -2.39
CA ASP A 56 4.66 -29.72 -1.31
C ASP A 56 4.63 -30.54 -0.02
N SER A 57 3.47 -31.08 0.35
CA SER A 57 3.33 -31.95 1.53
C SER A 57 4.13 -33.25 1.37
N ILE A 58 4.11 -33.83 0.17
CA ILE A 58 4.90 -35.02 -0.19
C ILE A 58 6.39 -34.72 -0.05
N LEU A 59 6.90 -33.64 -0.64
CA LEU A 59 8.31 -33.29 -0.53
C LEU A 59 8.73 -32.95 0.90
N LYS A 60 7.92 -32.17 1.63
CA LYS A 60 8.16 -31.89 3.06
C LYS A 60 8.18 -33.15 3.92
N SER A 61 7.35 -34.14 3.61
CA SER A 61 7.32 -35.42 4.34
C SER A 61 8.65 -36.18 4.27
N VAL A 62 9.44 -35.96 3.23
CA VAL A 62 10.73 -36.63 3.02
C VAL A 62 11.91 -35.78 3.54
N THR A 63 11.86 -34.46 3.33
CA THR A 63 12.96 -33.56 3.67
C THR A 63 13.00 -33.17 5.14
N ASN A 64 11.84 -33.08 5.81
CA ASN A 64 11.79 -32.68 7.21
C ASN A 64 12.19 -33.85 8.14
N PRO A 65 13.18 -33.68 9.03
CA PRO A 65 13.61 -34.73 9.97
C PRO A 65 12.55 -35.11 11.02
N ASP A 66 11.62 -34.21 11.35
CA ASP A 66 10.56 -34.43 12.35
C ASP A 66 9.39 -35.26 11.81
N CYS A 67 9.32 -35.42 10.48
CA CYS A 67 8.32 -36.23 9.81
C CYS A 67 8.57 -37.74 10.00
N PRO A 68 7.51 -38.55 10.19
CA PRO A 68 7.63 -40.00 10.19
C PRO A 68 8.05 -40.53 8.80
N LYS A 69 9.07 -41.37 8.76
CA LYS A 69 9.63 -41.97 7.55
C LYS A 69 9.26 -43.45 7.43
N HIS A 70 9.34 -43.98 6.22
CA HIS A 70 9.20 -45.41 5.99
C HIS A 70 10.24 -46.19 6.81
N GLY A 71 9.79 -47.20 7.56
CA GLY A 71 10.62 -48.00 8.47
C GLY A 71 10.69 -47.47 9.91
N ASP A 72 10.22 -46.25 10.17
CA ASP A 72 10.20 -45.70 11.52
C ASP A 72 9.25 -46.44 12.47
N LYS A 73 9.47 -46.22 13.76
CA LYS A 73 8.49 -46.50 14.81
C LYS A 73 7.72 -45.22 15.14
N GLN A 74 6.41 -45.35 15.26
CA GLN A 74 5.50 -44.29 15.64
C GLN A 74 4.83 -44.66 16.96
N LEU A 75 5.04 -43.85 17.99
CA LEU A 75 4.28 -43.95 19.23
C LEU A 75 3.01 -43.11 19.12
N ILE A 76 1.89 -43.74 19.47
CA ILE A 76 0.57 -43.12 19.56
C ILE A 76 0.21 -43.09 21.04
N GLN A 77 0.00 -41.88 21.57
CA GLN A 77 -0.50 -41.68 22.92
C GLN A 77 -1.91 -41.11 22.87
N THR A 78 -2.84 -41.81 23.49
CA THR A 78 -4.22 -41.34 23.65
C THR A 78 -4.51 -41.06 25.12
N ALA A 79 -5.04 -39.89 25.41
CA ALA A 79 -5.53 -39.54 26.75
C ALA A 79 -7.06 -39.64 26.81
N ILE A 80 -7.57 -40.38 27.79
CA ILE A 80 -9.00 -40.62 28.01
C ILE A 80 -9.37 -40.16 29.41
N ALA A 81 -10.30 -39.24 29.55
CA ALA A 81 -10.82 -38.79 30.84
C ALA A 81 -12.13 -39.49 31.19
N ASN A 82 -12.27 -39.91 32.45
CA ASN A 82 -13.55 -40.25 33.05
C ASN A 82 -14.04 -39.08 33.92
N GLN A 83 -14.92 -38.26 33.37
CA GLN A 83 -15.62 -37.16 34.04
C GLN A 83 -16.92 -37.61 34.74
N GLY A 84 -17.17 -38.92 34.82
CA GLY A 84 -18.31 -39.47 35.56
C GLY A 84 -18.06 -39.55 37.07
N SER A 85 -19.13 -39.82 37.83
CA SER A 85 -19.11 -39.93 39.30
C SER A 85 -18.58 -41.26 39.85
N GLY A 86 -18.26 -42.24 39.00
CA GLY A 86 -17.77 -43.56 39.42
C GLY A 86 -16.72 -44.16 38.48
N PRO A 87 -15.92 -45.14 38.94
CA PRO A 87 -14.91 -45.81 38.12
C PRO A 87 -15.55 -46.56 36.95
N LYS A 88 -14.87 -46.59 35.80
CA LYS A 88 -15.36 -47.24 34.58
C LYS A 88 -14.32 -48.16 33.97
N GLN A 89 -14.76 -49.35 33.57
CA GLN A 89 -13.99 -50.23 32.70
C GLN A 89 -14.43 -50.05 31.25
N VAL A 90 -13.48 -49.79 30.36
CA VAL A 90 -13.77 -49.49 28.95
C VAL A 90 -12.78 -50.20 28.03
N GLY A 91 -13.27 -50.66 26.88
CA GLY A 91 -12.43 -51.13 25.79
C GLY A 91 -11.87 -49.93 25.01
N VAL A 92 -10.55 -49.85 24.82
CA VAL A 92 -9.92 -48.82 23.99
C VAL A 92 -9.42 -49.47 22.72
N GLU A 93 -9.84 -48.95 21.58
CA GLU A 93 -9.42 -49.37 20.24
C GLU A 93 -8.72 -48.21 19.53
N ILE A 94 -7.47 -48.40 19.09
CA ILE A 94 -6.74 -47.45 18.24
C ILE A 94 -6.73 -48.02 16.83
N ILE A 95 -7.37 -47.30 15.92
CA ILE A 95 -7.55 -47.68 14.52
C ILE A 95 -6.53 -46.92 13.68
N ILE A 96 -5.82 -47.66 12.82
CA ILE A 96 -4.88 -47.09 11.87
C ILE A 96 -5.34 -47.46 10.47
N LYS A 97 -5.56 -46.45 9.65
CA LYS A 97 -5.85 -46.61 8.22
C LYS A 97 -4.71 -46.04 7.40
N VAL A 98 -4.45 -46.65 6.25
CA VAL A 98 -3.58 -46.11 5.21
C VAL A 98 -4.38 -46.04 3.92
N ASN A 99 -4.46 -44.87 3.31
CA ASN A 99 -5.29 -44.62 2.11
C ASN A 99 -6.72 -45.14 2.29
N SER A 100 -7.34 -44.80 3.42
CA SER A 100 -8.68 -45.24 3.84
C SER A 100 -8.86 -46.75 4.11
N LYS A 101 -7.82 -47.57 3.94
CA LYS A 101 -7.83 -49.01 4.24
C LYS A 101 -7.29 -49.27 5.64
N GLU A 102 -8.09 -49.94 6.47
CA GLU A 102 -7.68 -50.27 7.84
C GLU A 102 -6.57 -51.34 7.88
N LEU A 103 -5.52 -51.07 8.65
CA LEU A 103 -4.45 -52.01 8.95
C LEU A 103 -4.80 -52.83 10.19
N LYS A 104 -5.66 -53.84 10.02
CA LYS A 104 -6.18 -54.68 11.12
C LYS A 104 -5.07 -55.28 12.01
N THR A 105 -3.90 -55.58 11.43
CA THR A 105 -2.73 -56.15 12.14
C THR A 105 -2.01 -55.14 13.04
N LYS A 106 -2.19 -53.84 12.81
CA LYS A 106 -1.59 -52.77 13.63
C LYS A 106 -2.57 -52.17 14.64
N ARG A 107 -3.81 -52.66 14.68
CA ARG A 107 -4.85 -52.15 15.59
C ARG A 107 -4.52 -52.48 17.04
N HIS A 108 -4.69 -51.50 17.93
CA HIS A 108 -4.67 -51.74 19.37
C HIS A 108 -6.08 -52.02 19.88
N ARG A 109 -6.24 -52.99 20.79
CA ARG A 109 -7.54 -53.28 21.42
C ARG A 109 -7.32 -53.87 22.82
N LYS A 110 -7.62 -53.10 23.88
CA LYS A 110 -7.43 -53.54 25.28
C LYS A 110 -8.42 -52.85 26.23
N VAL A 111 -8.79 -53.53 27.32
CA VAL A 111 -9.65 -52.98 28.38
C VAL A 111 -8.82 -52.21 29.40
N TYR A 112 -9.31 -51.06 29.83
CA TYR A 112 -8.70 -50.19 30.84
C TYR A 112 -9.71 -49.83 31.93
N SER A 113 -9.25 -49.73 33.17
CA SER A 113 -10.03 -49.21 34.29
C SER A 113 -9.61 -47.75 34.56
N ILE A 114 -10.58 -46.83 34.58
CA ILE A 114 -10.36 -45.40 34.77
C ILE A 114 -11.19 -44.92 35.96
N GLN A 115 -10.52 -44.43 37.01
CA GLN A 115 -11.19 -43.90 38.20
C GLN A 115 -12.03 -42.66 37.88
N ALA A 116 -13.00 -42.35 38.74
CA ALA A 116 -13.80 -41.12 38.60
C ALA A 116 -12.90 -39.88 38.70
N GLY A 117 -13.06 -38.93 37.79
CA GLY A 117 -12.24 -37.71 37.73
C GLY A 117 -10.83 -37.89 37.13
N ASP A 118 -10.40 -39.12 36.86
CA ASP A 118 -9.02 -39.42 36.44
C ASP A 118 -8.85 -39.56 34.92
N LYS A 119 -7.59 -39.60 34.46
CA LYS A 119 -7.19 -39.72 33.06
C LYS A 119 -6.32 -40.95 32.84
N ALA A 120 -6.73 -41.84 31.93
CA ALA A 120 -5.88 -42.90 31.44
C ALA A 120 -5.06 -42.45 30.22
N ARG A 121 -3.78 -42.82 30.19
CA ARG A 121 -2.92 -42.68 29.01
C ARG A 121 -2.69 -44.05 28.39
N VAL A 122 -3.11 -44.22 27.15
CA VAL A 122 -2.93 -45.45 26.37
C VAL A 122 -1.83 -45.22 25.35
N LEU A 123 -0.79 -46.04 25.43
CA LEU A 123 0.36 -46.02 24.52
C LEU A 123 0.26 -47.19 23.55
N HIS A 124 0.51 -46.93 22.28
CA HIS A 124 0.59 -47.95 21.23
C HIS A 124 1.67 -47.59 20.21
N GLU A 125 2.64 -48.49 20.03
CA GLU A 125 3.73 -48.32 19.09
C GLU A 125 3.46 -49.13 17.82
N ILE A 126 3.66 -48.51 16.65
CA ILE A 126 3.53 -49.18 15.34
C ILE A 126 4.79 -49.00 14.50
N ALA A 127 5.14 -50.03 13.72
CA ALA A 127 6.15 -49.91 12.67
C ALA A 127 5.54 -49.42 11.35
N LEU A 128 6.14 -48.41 10.74
CA LEU A 128 5.64 -47.71 9.55
C LEU A 128 6.14 -48.37 8.25
N LYS A 129 5.57 -49.51 7.90
CA LYS A 129 5.96 -50.32 6.72
C LYS A 129 5.17 -50.03 5.44
N ASN A 130 4.21 -49.12 5.47
CA ASN A 130 3.35 -48.79 4.34
C ASN A 130 3.55 -47.32 3.97
N THR A 131 3.52 -47.01 2.68
CA THR A 131 3.47 -45.64 2.16
C THR A 131 2.01 -45.20 1.99
N GLY A 132 1.77 -43.89 1.93
CA GLY A 132 0.46 -43.26 1.79
C GLY A 132 0.02 -42.45 3.01
N LEU A 133 -1.25 -42.02 2.97
CA LEU A 133 -1.87 -41.20 4.01
C LEU A 133 -2.31 -42.06 5.19
N TYR A 134 -1.67 -41.88 6.34
CA TYR A 134 -2.07 -42.48 7.59
C TYR A 134 -3.17 -41.65 8.25
N GLN A 135 -4.20 -42.33 8.76
CA GLN A 135 -5.25 -41.76 9.59
C GLN A 135 -5.34 -42.58 10.87
N ILE A 136 -5.24 -41.89 12.01
CA ILE A 136 -5.33 -42.47 13.34
C ILE A 136 -6.58 -41.93 14.04
N SER A 137 -7.40 -42.85 14.52
CA SER A 137 -8.58 -42.56 15.33
C SER A 137 -8.70 -43.53 16.49
N VAL A 138 -9.49 -43.15 17.48
CA VAL A 138 -9.70 -43.90 18.72
C VAL A 138 -11.19 -44.12 18.93
N ARG A 139 -11.53 -45.33 19.32
CA ARG A 139 -12.87 -45.67 19.80
C ARG A 139 -12.79 -46.19 21.22
N ILE A 140 -13.71 -45.73 22.04
CA ILE A 140 -13.99 -46.27 23.36
C ILE A 140 -15.23 -47.16 23.21
N TRP A 141 -15.11 -48.39 23.65
CA TRP A 141 -16.12 -49.42 23.60
C TRP A 141 -16.51 -49.86 25.02
N ASP A 142 -17.60 -50.61 25.11
CA ASP A 142 -17.84 -51.47 26.27
C ASP A 142 -16.73 -52.52 26.42
N THR A 143 -16.65 -53.16 27.59
CA THR A 143 -15.60 -54.15 27.92
C THR A 143 -15.59 -55.35 26.98
N ASN A 144 -16.74 -55.66 26.36
CA ASN A 144 -16.91 -56.73 25.39
C ASN A 144 -16.69 -56.29 23.93
N PHE A 145 -16.44 -54.99 23.69
CA PHE A 145 -16.26 -54.39 22.36
C PHE A 145 -17.38 -54.72 21.36
N LYS A 146 -18.62 -54.68 21.86
CA LYS A 146 -19.85 -54.82 21.07
C LYS A 146 -20.50 -53.46 20.80
N ARG A 147 -20.36 -52.50 21.73
CA ARG A 147 -20.98 -51.17 21.63
C ARG A 147 -19.95 -50.07 21.74
N ILE A 148 -19.93 -49.15 20.77
CA ILE A 148 -19.13 -47.93 20.83
C ILE A 148 -19.78 -46.97 21.83
N ILE A 149 -18.98 -46.49 22.78
CA ILE A 149 -19.35 -45.53 23.81
C ILE A 149 -18.94 -44.11 23.39
N VAL A 150 -17.71 -43.96 22.87
CA VAL A 150 -17.17 -42.68 22.39
C VAL A 150 -16.35 -42.93 21.13
N ASN A 151 -16.47 -42.05 20.14
CA ASN A 151 -15.63 -42.06 18.95
C ASN A 151 -14.82 -40.76 18.88
N THR A 152 -13.68 -40.78 18.19
CA THR A 152 -12.97 -39.55 17.86
C THR A 152 -13.89 -38.62 17.07
N THR A 153 -14.00 -37.36 17.51
CA THR A 153 -14.79 -36.34 16.82
C THR A 153 -14.09 -35.91 15.52
N PRO A 154 -14.83 -35.41 14.52
CA PRO A 154 -14.22 -34.77 13.35
C PRO A 154 -13.20 -33.70 13.78
N GLY A 155 -12.03 -33.68 13.15
CA GLY A 155 -10.89 -32.82 13.54
C GLY A 155 -10.04 -33.32 14.73
N GLY A 156 -10.52 -34.31 15.49
CA GLY A 156 -9.76 -34.96 16.57
C GLY A 156 -8.82 -36.06 16.11
N GLU A 157 -8.96 -36.51 14.86
CA GLU A 157 -8.11 -37.53 14.24
C GLU A 157 -6.71 -36.96 13.98
N ARG A 158 -5.74 -37.86 13.78
CA ARG A 158 -4.37 -37.49 13.42
C ARG A 158 -4.00 -38.07 12.08
N TYR A 159 -3.36 -37.24 11.27
CA TYR A 159 -3.01 -37.52 9.90
C TYR A 159 -1.53 -37.26 9.70
N PHE A 160 -0.87 -38.11 8.93
CA PHE A 160 0.46 -37.86 8.38
C PHE A 160 0.65 -38.67 7.10
N PHE A 161 1.57 -38.25 6.25
CA PHE A 161 1.83 -38.89 4.96
C PHE A 161 3.23 -39.50 4.95
N ILE A 162 3.37 -40.70 4.37
CA ILE A 162 4.67 -41.33 4.09
C ILE A 162 4.79 -41.52 2.58
N ALA A 163 5.63 -40.72 1.93
CA ALA A 163 5.83 -40.80 0.49
C ALA A 163 6.54 -42.09 0.05
N SER A 164 6.07 -42.70 -1.03
CA SER A 164 6.83 -43.68 -1.81
C SER A 164 7.82 -42.99 -2.76
N PRO A 165 8.83 -43.70 -3.28
CA PRO A 165 9.71 -43.15 -4.31
C PRO A 165 8.94 -42.59 -5.53
N GLN A 166 7.88 -43.28 -5.95
CA GLN A 166 7.00 -42.84 -7.03
C GLN A 166 6.26 -41.55 -6.67
N ASP A 167 5.76 -41.41 -5.44
CA ASP A 167 5.10 -40.16 -5.00
C ASP A 167 6.04 -38.97 -5.05
N VAL A 168 7.32 -39.16 -4.68
CA VAL A 168 8.34 -38.12 -4.73
C VAL A 168 8.65 -37.72 -6.17
N GLU A 169 8.77 -38.68 -7.08
CA GLU A 169 9.02 -38.43 -8.50
C GLU A 169 7.85 -37.69 -9.16
N VAL A 170 6.62 -38.12 -8.87
CA VAL A 170 5.40 -37.43 -9.31
C VAL A 170 5.33 -36.02 -8.73
N ALA A 171 5.58 -35.83 -7.44
CA ALA A 171 5.55 -34.50 -6.81
C ALA A 171 6.60 -33.55 -7.40
N LYS A 172 7.83 -34.02 -7.62
CA LYS A 172 8.89 -33.22 -8.30
C LYS A 172 8.49 -32.85 -9.72
N THR A 173 7.91 -33.80 -10.45
CA THR A 173 7.46 -33.58 -11.83
C THR A 173 6.29 -32.61 -11.88
N GLN A 174 5.32 -32.70 -10.97
CA GLN A 174 4.18 -31.79 -10.89
C GLN A 174 4.60 -30.37 -10.52
N LEU A 175 5.55 -30.21 -9.60
CA LEU A 175 6.12 -28.90 -9.28
C LEU A 175 6.96 -28.32 -10.43
N ALA A 176 7.66 -29.16 -11.19
CA ALA A 176 8.45 -28.72 -12.33
C ALA A 176 7.61 -28.43 -13.60
N SER A 177 6.48 -29.13 -13.79
CA SER A 177 5.64 -29.02 -14.99
C SER A 177 4.44 -28.10 -14.84
N GLY A 178 4.07 -27.72 -13.60
CA GLY A 178 2.90 -26.89 -13.34
C GLY A 178 1.54 -27.56 -13.69
N ILE A 179 1.53 -28.86 -14.01
CA ILE A 179 0.33 -29.60 -14.41
C ILE A 179 0.04 -30.70 -13.39
N VAL A 180 -1.14 -30.62 -12.73
CA VAL A 180 -1.68 -31.69 -11.89
C VAL A 180 -2.58 -32.59 -12.74
N VAL A 181 -2.32 -33.90 -12.73
CA VAL A 181 -3.20 -34.91 -13.32
C VAL A 181 -4.18 -35.42 -12.25
N SER A 182 -5.47 -35.39 -12.62
CA SER A 182 -6.64 -36.03 -11.98
C SER A 182 -7.42 -35.23 -10.92
N GLY A 183 -8.47 -34.55 -11.40
CA GLY A 183 -9.81 -34.73 -10.83
C GLY A 183 -10.20 -33.97 -9.56
N LYS A 184 -9.40 -33.01 -9.07
CA LYS A 184 -9.79 -32.11 -7.98
C LYS A 184 -9.45 -30.67 -8.36
N ARG A 185 -10.37 -29.75 -7.97
CA ARG A 185 -10.39 -28.32 -8.28
C ARG A 185 -9.00 -27.73 -8.57
N ILE A 186 -8.89 -27.08 -9.72
CA ILE A 186 -7.80 -26.16 -10.06
C ILE A 186 -7.82 -25.06 -8.99
N ILE A 187 -7.00 -25.22 -7.94
CA ILE A 187 -6.55 -24.05 -7.20
C ILE A 187 -5.50 -23.46 -8.14
N SER A 188 -5.90 -22.46 -8.90
CA SER A 188 -4.94 -21.63 -9.62
C SER A 188 -3.87 -21.25 -8.61
N PRO A 189 -2.57 -21.46 -8.90
CA PRO A 189 -1.52 -20.98 -8.00
C PRO A 189 -1.83 -19.53 -7.64
N LEU A 190 -1.63 -19.16 -6.37
CA LEU A 190 -1.78 -17.78 -5.93
C LEU A 190 -0.83 -16.93 -6.79
N ARG A 191 -1.36 -16.39 -7.88
CA ARG A 191 -0.67 -15.46 -8.76
C ARG A 191 -0.86 -14.12 -8.09
N PHE A 192 0.19 -13.65 -7.44
CA PHE A 192 0.27 -12.24 -7.12
C PHE A 192 0.32 -11.50 -8.45
N ASP A 193 -0.45 -10.42 -8.54
CA ASP A 193 -0.27 -9.50 -9.65
C ASP A 193 1.19 -9.02 -9.63
N PRO A 194 1.85 -8.85 -10.78
CA PRO A 194 3.17 -8.23 -10.85
C PRO A 194 3.21 -6.90 -10.08
N PRO A 195 4.40 -6.41 -9.71
CA PRO A 195 4.52 -5.07 -9.12
C PRO A 195 4.00 -4.00 -10.09
N ASP A 196 3.61 -2.84 -9.57
CA ASP A 196 3.12 -1.70 -10.37
C ASP A 196 3.74 -0.41 -9.84
N LEU A 197 4.94 -0.07 -10.33
CA LEU A 197 5.70 1.06 -9.83
C LEU A 197 5.23 2.34 -10.51
N ARG A 198 4.70 3.26 -9.70
CA ARG A 198 4.17 4.53 -10.19
C ARG A 198 4.52 5.65 -9.24
N TRP A 199 4.70 6.84 -9.80
CA TRP A 199 4.88 8.05 -9.00
C TRP A 199 3.53 8.55 -8.52
N GLU A 200 3.34 8.60 -7.20
CA GLU A 200 2.17 9.24 -6.59
C GLU A 200 2.29 10.76 -6.70
N SER A 201 3.48 11.30 -6.47
CA SER A 201 3.74 12.74 -6.65
C SER A 201 5.20 13.05 -6.93
N VAL A 202 5.43 14.14 -7.69
CA VAL A 202 6.75 14.72 -7.93
C VAL A 202 6.63 16.24 -7.75
N GLN A 203 6.98 16.71 -6.56
CA GLN A 203 6.82 18.10 -6.14
C GLN A 203 8.16 18.80 -6.09
N ILE A 204 8.23 20.02 -6.65
CA ILE A 204 9.43 20.85 -6.56
C ILE A 204 9.12 22.24 -6.04
N LEU A 205 9.95 22.66 -5.08
CA LEU A 205 9.92 23.97 -4.48
C LEU A 205 11.31 24.64 -4.57
N PRO A 206 11.36 25.96 -4.83
CA PRO A 206 10.23 26.84 -5.16
C PRO A 206 9.75 26.70 -6.62
N LYS A 207 8.52 27.14 -6.91
CA LYS A 207 7.95 27.17 -8.29
C LYS A 207 8.56 28.26 -9.18
N HIS A 208 9.15 29.28 -8.57
CA HIS A 208 9.91 30.31 -9.24
C HIS A 208 11.25 30.40 -8.52
N ALA A 209 12.29 29.89 -9.19
CA ALA A 209 13.64 29.80 -8.67
C ALA A 209 14.54 30.83 -9.34
N LEU A 210 15.47 31.37 -8.57
CA LEU A 210 16.61 32.10 -9.09
C LEU A 210 17.64 31.11 -9.62
N ARG A 211 18.39 31.52 -10.64
CA ARG A 211 19.57 30.80 -11.06
C ARG A 211 20.57 30.71 -9.90
N GLY A 212 21.13 29.52 -9.66
CA GLY A 212 21.96 29.22 -8.48
C GLY A 212 21.17 28.99 -7.19
N GLU A 213 19.84 29.12 -7.20
CA GLU A 213 19.01 28.78 -6.03
C GLU A 213 18.87 27.26 -5.89
N LYS A 214 18.85 26.80 -4.63
CA LYS A 214 18.66 25.39 -4.30
C LYS A 214 17.19 25.00 -4.45
N LEU A 215 16.92 24.03 -5.30
CA LEU A 215 15.63 23.36 -5.43
C LEU A 215 15.52 22.22 -4.43
N ARG A 216 14.33 22.04 -3.86
CA ARG A 216 13.94 20.88 -3.07
C ARG A 216 12.94 20.05 -3.85
N LEU A 217 13.26 18.78 -4.06
CA LEU A 217 12.43 17.83 -4.78
C LEU A 217 11.94 16.79 -3.77
N ARG A 218 10.61 16.62 -3.71
CA ARG A 218 9.97 15.55 -2.95
C ARG A 218 9.23 14.64 -3.93
N LEU A 219 9.66 13.39 -4.02
CA LEU A 219 9.11 12.41 -4.94
C LEU A 219 8.57 11.21 -4.16
N ASN A 220 7.31 10.85 -4.36
CA ASN A 220 6.68 9.69 -3.74
C ASN A 220 6.53 8.59 -4.80
N LEU A 221 7.27 7.51 -4.65
CA LEU A 221 7.15 6.30 -5.45
C LEU A 221 6.24 5.31 -4.72
N MET A 222 5.27 4.72 -5.41
CA MET A 222 4.34 3.72 -4.89
C MET A 222 4.45 2.42 -5.69
N ASN A 223 4.35 1.28 -5.01
CA ASN A 223 4.12 -0.02 -5.63
C ASN A 223 2.63 -0.33 -5.50
N GLY A 224 1.86 -0.07 -6.55
CA GLY A 224 0.42 -0.36 -6.61
C GLY A 224 0.07 -1.81 -6.96
N GLY A 225 1.08 -2.66 -7.17
CA GLY A 225 0.94 -4.03 -7.66
C GLY A 225 0.80 -5.05 -6.54
N GLY A 226 0.87 -6.33 -6.90
CA GLY A 226 0.65 -7.45 -5.98
C GLY A 226 1.92 -8.09 -5.41
N ASP A 227 3.10 -7.78 -5.96
CA ASP A 227 4.37 -8.40 -5.60
C ASP A 227 5.40 -7.40 -5.04
N ILE A 228 6.39 -7.92 -4.32
CA ILE A 228 7.52 -7.15 -3.81
C ILE A 228 8.49 -6.80 -4.94
N VAL A 229 9.17 -5.66 -4.84
CA VAL A 229 10.30 -5.31 -5.71
C VAL A 229 11.57 -5.12 -4.91
N LYS A 230 12.72 -5.30 -5.58
CA LYS A 230 14.04 -5.12 -4.98
C LYS A 230 14.95 -4.34 -5.90
N ASP A 231 15.87 -3.59 -5.30
CA ASP A 231 16.95 -2.87 -5.96
C ASP A 231 16.49 -1.99 -7.15
N ILE A 232 15.35 -1.30 -6.97
CA ILE A 232 14.79 -0.42 -8.00
C ILE A 232 15.62 0.84 -8.14
N VAL A 233 15.90 1.21 -9.38
CA VAL A 233 16.50 2.49 -9.74
C VAL A 233 15.43 3.43 -10.29
N ALA A 234 15.45 4.67 -9.82
CA ALA A 234 14.73 5.77 -10.46
C ALA A 234 15.70 6.73 -11.12
N LYS A 235 15.30 7.34 -12.23
CA LYS A 235 16.06 8.35 -12.99
C LYS A 235 15.30 9.66 -12.98
N ILE A 236 15.90 10.67 -12.35
CA ILE A 236 15.32 12.01 -12.23
C ILE A 236 16.06 12.93 -13.19
N GLN A 237 15.33 13.59 -14.08
CA GLN A 237 15.92 14.47 -15.08
C GLN A 237 15.18 15.79 -15.14
N TYR A 238 15.86 16.88 -15.50
CA TYR A 238 15.23 18.14 -15.85
C TYR A 238 15.36 18.44 -17.34
N TYR A 239 14.44 19.25 -17.86
CA TYR A 239 14.51 19.80 -19.20
C TYR A 239 13.87 21.19 -19.27
N ASN A 240 14.32 21.99 -20.23
CA ASN A 240 13.65 23.23 -20.57
C ASN A 240 12.39 22.91 -21.38
N VAL A 241 11.23 23.46 -21.01
CA VAL A 241 9.94 23.16 -21.66
C VAL A 241 9.95 23.50 -23.16
N LYS A 242 10.78 24.46 -23.61
CA LYS A 242 10.97 24.77 -25.04
C LYS A 242 11.86 23.76 -25.78
N GLN A 243 12.63 22.93 -25.06
CA GLN A 243 13.57 21.95 -25.61
C GLN A 243 13.38 20.57 -24.92
N PRO A 244 12.21 19.93 -25.03
CA PRO A 244 11.87 18.72 -24.26
C PRO A 244 12.73 17.49 -24.56
N MET A 245 13.41 17.47 -25.70
CA MET A 245 14.33 16.39 -26.09
C MET A 245 15.69 16.48 -25.38
N ARG A 246 16.07 17.66 -24.85
CA ARG A 246 17.32 17.86 -24.11
C ARG A 246 17.07 17.70 -22.62
N LYS A 247 17.27 16.47 -22.13
CA LYS A 247 17.11 16.11 -20.71
C LYS A 247 18.47 15.92 -20.07
N THR A 248 18.64 16.44 -18.86
CA THR A 248 19.85 16.28 -18.04
C THR A 248 19.52 15.54 -16.76
N VAL A 249 20.33 14.55 -16.38
CA VAL A 249 20.13 13.76 -15.16
C VAL A 249 20.50 14.59 -13.92
N ILE A 250 19.59 14.60 -12.94
CA ILE A 250 19.78 15.22 -11.62
C ILE A 250 20.31 14.20 -10.63
N ALA A 251 19.64 13.05 -10.57
CA ALA A 251 19.89 12.02 -9.58
C ALA A 251 19.38 10.67 -10.09
N MET A 252 19.96 9.61 -9.54
CA MET A 252 19.49 8.24 -9.74
C MET A 252 19.27 7.54 -8.39
N PRO A 253 18.24 7.94 -7.62
CA PRO A 253 17.99 7.33 -6.32
C PRO A 253 17.57 5.87 -6.49
N THR A 254 17.91 5.04 -5.51
CA THR A 254 17.57 3.62 -5.49
C THR A 254 16.81 3.24 -4.23
N THR A 255 15.96 2.23 -4.32
CA THR A 255 15.34 1.57 -3.15
C THR A 255 15.66 0.08 -3.13
N ARG A 256 15.97 -0.45 -1.95
CA ARG A 256 16.42 -1.83 -1.77
C ARG A 256 15.29 -2.85 -1.85
N VAL A 257 14.17 -2.58 -1.19
CA VAL A 257 12.98 -3.43 -1.14
C VAL A 257 11.76 -2.52 -1.05
N MET A 258 10.67 -2.90 -1.71
CA MET A 258 9.40 -2.21 -1.58
C MET A 258 8.25 -3.21 -1.67
N ALA A 259 7.38 -3.21 -0.66
CA ALA A 259 6.23 -4.10 -0.58
C ALA A 259 5.02 -3.58 -1.37
N PRO A 260 4.06 -4.45 -1.72
CA PRO A 260 2.75 -4.03 -2.24
C PRO A 260 2.08 -2.96 -1.37
N GLY A 261 1.64 -1.87 -1.99
CA GLY A 261 0.99 -0.73 -1.35
C GLY A 261 1.94 0.22 -0.60
N GLU A 262 3.23 -0.09 -0.52
CA GLU A 262 4.21 0.79 0.13
C GLU A 262 4.44 2.07 -0.69
N VAL A 263 4.75 3.17 0.00
CA VAL A 263 5.17 4.43 -0.60
C VAL A 263 6.54 4.81 -0.04
N ILE A 264 7.49 5.06 -0.93
CA ILE A 264 8.84 5.52 -0.61
C ILE A 264 8.99 6.96 -1.06
N THR A 265 9.43 7.82 -0.14
CA THR A 265 9.68 9.23 -0.41
C THR A 265 11.17 9.49 -0.62
N PHE A 266 11.51 10.09 -1.75
CA PHE A 266 12.82 10.66 -2.02
C PHE A 266 12.78 12.16 -1.79
N ASP A 267 13.55 12.64 -0.81
CA ASP A 267 13.80 14.06 -0.59
C ASP A 267 15.21 14.38 -1.12
N LEU A 268 15.26 15.10 -2.24
CA LEU A 268 16.49 15.48 -2.93
C LEU A 268 16.65 17.00 -2.94
N GLU A 269 17.89 17.47 -2.90
CA GLU A 269 18.20 18.88 -3.12
C GLU A 269 19.12 19.03 -4.32
N TYR A 270 18.83 20.01 -5.18
CA TYR A 270 19.59 20.23 -6.41
C TYR A 270 19.69 21.71 -6.74
N VAL A 271 20.87 22.15 -7.19
CA VAL A 271 21.07 23.52 -7.68
C VAL A 271 21.15 23.44 -9.21
N LEU A 272 20.25 24.15 -9.89
CA LEU A 272 20.33 24.26 -11.36
C LEU A 272 21.61 25.03 -11.73
N PRO A 273 22.42 24.53 -12.68
CA PRO A 273 23.65 25.21 -13.08
C PRO A 273 23.43 26.66 -13.53
N ASP A 274 24.42 27.50 -13.31
CA ASP A 274 24.33 28.94 -13.59
C ASP A 274 24.40 29.29 -15.09
N ASP A 275 24.70 28.31 -15.94
CA ASP A 275 24.72 28.47 -17.40
C ASP A 275 23.36 28.14 -18.05
N GLN A 276 22.38 27.67 -17.27
CA GLN A 276 21.08 27.28 -17.80
C GLN A 276 20.32 28.46 -18.39
N LEU A 277 19.70 28.26 -19.55
CA LEU A 277 18.86 29.26 -20.19
C LEU A 277 17.71 29.67 -19.26
N LEU A 278 17.34 30.95 -19.29
CA LEU A 278 16.16 31.40 -18.53
C LEU A 278 14.88 30.83 -19.13
N GLY A 279 13.86 30.65 -18.31
CA GLY A 279 12.54 30.22 -18.76
C GLY A 279 11.93 29.12 -17.90
N ASN A 280 11.06 28.31 -18.51
CA ASN A 280 10.29 27.30 -17.81
C ASN A 280 10.98 25.94 -17.91
N TYR A 281 11.14 25.30 -16.77
CA TYR A 281 11.73 23.99 -16.59
C TYR A 281 10.73 23.03 -15.98
N GLN A 282 10.92 21.75 -16.25
CA GLN A 282 10.13 20.69 -15.65
C GLN A 282 11.03 19.50 -15.38
N ILE A 283 10.69 18.74 -14.33
CA ILE A 283 11.37 17.50 -13.99
C ILE A 283 10.51 16.33 -14.45
N ILE A 284 11.19 15.32 -14.99
CA ILE A 284 10.63 14.03 -15.32
C ILE A 284 11.29 12.99 -14.41
N ALA A 285 10.45 12.21 -13.75
CA ALA A 285 10.87 11.07 -12.95
C ALA A 285 10.43 9.80 -13.67
N THR A 286 11.37 8.87 -13.82
CA THR A 286 11.14 7.55 -14.40
C THR A 286 11.61 6.51 -13.40
N VAL A 287 10.76 5.59 -12.99
CA VAL A 287 11.16 4.41 -12.23
C VAL A 287 11.43 3.26 -13.21
N ASP A 288 12.38 2.38 -12.89
CA ASP A 288 12.85 1.30 -13.75
C ASP A 288 13.13 1.76 -15.21
N PRO A 289 14.07 2.70 -15.41
CA PRO A 289 14.32 3.28 -16.73
C PRO A 289 14.85 2.28 -17.77
N GLU A 290 15.42 1.15 -17.33
CA GLU A 290 15.94 0.10 -18.21
C GLU A 290 14.91 -1.01 -18.46
N ASN A 291 13.73 -0.91 -17.84
CA ASN A 291 12.59 -1.82 -18.01
C ASN A 291 12.95 -3.28 -17.69
N GLU A 292 13.76 -3.48 -16.66
CA GLU A 292 14.26 -4.81 -16.24
C GLU A 292 13.19 -5.62 -15.51
N LEU A 293 12.17 -4.97 -14.96
CA LEU A 293 11.08 -5.61 -14.23
C LEU A 293 9.82 -5.65 -15.08
N GLU A 294 9.17 -6.81 -15.06
CA GLU A 294 7.83 -6.96 -15.65
C GLU A 294 6.81 -6.38 -14.68
N GLU A 295 6.19 -5.28 -15.06
CA GLU A 295 5.21 -4.55 -14.28
C GLU A 295 3.78 -4.85 -14.74
N LEU A 296 2.80 -4.66 -13.85
CA LEU A 296 1.39 -4.79 -14.20
C LEU A 296 0.98 -3.76 -15.28
N LYS A 297 1.59 -2.56 -15.26
CA LYS A 297 1.37 -1.50 -16.24
C LYS A 297 2.66 -0.73 -16.56
N GLU A 298 3.36 -1.17 -17.60
CA GLU A 298 4.59 -0.54 -18.11
C GLU A 298 4.50 0.96 -18.46
N ASN A 299 3.31 1.54 -18.60
CA ASN A 299 3.13 2.92 -19.06
C ASN A 299 2.86 3.95 -17.95
N ASN A 300 2.91 3.56 -16.68
CA ASN A 300 2.64 4.47 -15.54
C ASN A 300 3.90 4.80 -14.69
N ASN A 301 5.06 4.30 -15.09
CA ASN A 301 6.34 4.49 -14.42
C ASN A 301 6.98 5.88 -14.65
N ILE A 302 6.34 6.75 -15.44
CA ILE A 302 6.81 8.11 -15.76
C ILE A 302 5.83 9.17 -15.25
N THR A 303 6.36 10.19 -14.56
CA THR A 303 5.59 11.37 -14.16
C THR A 303 6.40 12.65 -14.33
N LYS A 304 5.67 13.75 -14.55
CA LYS A 304 6.24 15.10 -14.65
C LYS A 304 5.85 15.94 -13.44
N SER A 305 6.75 16.82 -13.04
CA SER A 305 6.51 17.76 -11.94
C SER A 305 5.65 18.97 -12.33
N ASN A 306 5.39 19.85 -11.36
CA ASN A 306 5.03 21.24 -11.64
C ASN A 306 6.13 21.95 -12.46
N VAL A 307 5.73 22.95 -13.23
CA VAL A 307 6.67 23.84 -13.94
C VAL A 307 7.40 24.74 -12.94
N ILE A 308 8.69 24.92 -13.17
CA ILE A 308 9.58 25.80 -12.42
C ILE A 308 10.01 26.93 -13.34
N LYS A 309 9.75 28.18 -12.95
CA LYS A 309 10.25 29.35 -13.66
C LYS A 309 11.64 29.68 -13.16
N LEU A 310 12.64 29.64 -14.03
CA LEU A 310 14.02 30.03 -13.77
C LEU A 310 14.26 31.46 -14.27
N SER A 311 14.69 32.36 -13.40
CA SER A 311 15.06 33.73 -13.75
C SER A 311 16.28 34.23 -12.96
N ASP A 312 16.86 35.34 -13.39
CA ASP A 312 17.93 36.02 -12.65
C ASP A 312 17.41 36.98 -11.57
N ILE A 313 16.18 37.47 -11.75
CA ILE A 313 15.47 38.35 -10.82
C ILE A 313 14.03 37.85 -10.68
N LYS A 314 13.56 37.73 -9.45
CA LYS A 314 12.23 37.20 -9.09
C LYS A 314 11.40 38.30 -8.46
N LEU A 315 10.21 38.54 -9.00
CA LEU A 315 9.27 39.53 -8.45
C LEU A 315 8.47 38.88 -7.31
N LEU A 316 8.41 39.54 -6.16
CA LEU A 316 7.70 39.05 -4.98
C LEU A 316 6.40 39.83 -4.77
N LEU A 317 6.51 41.16 -4.64
CA LEU A 317 5.38 42.07 -4.46
C LEU A 317 5.58 43.33 -5.31
N PRO A 318 4.52 43.93 -5.87
CA PRO A 318 3.18 43.37 -5.96
C PRO A 318 3.12 42.16 -6.91
N THR A 319 2.31 41.16 -6.54
CA THR A 319 2.05 40.00 -7.40
C THR A 319 1.24 40.40 -8.64
N ASP A 320 1.15 39.51 -9.63
CA ASP A 320 0.28 39.74 -10.78
C ASP A 320 -1.18 39.97 -10.33
N LYS A 321 -1.81 41.01 -10.89
CA LYS A 321 -3.18 41.48 -10.58
C LYS A 321 -3.36 42.08 -9.19
N PHE A 322 -2.27 42.42 -8.49
CA PHE A 322 -2.39 43.15 -7.23
C PHE A 322 -3.10 44.50 -7.43
N ILE A 323 -3.82 44.95 -6.41
CA ILE A 323 -4.55 46.22 -6.41
C ILE A 323 -4.05 47.06 -5.25
N PHE A 324 -3.51 48.24 -5.55
CA PHE A 324 -3.22 49.25 -4.55
C PHE A 324 -4.41 50.20 -4.39
N GLU A 325 -4.59 50.70 -3.19
CA GLU A 325 -5.36 51.93 -2.95
C GLU A 325 -4.48 53.14 -3.32
N GLU A 326 -5.05 54.18 -3.91
CA GLU A 326 -4.30 55.38 -4.32
C GLU A 326 -3.52 56.04 -3.16
N ASN A 327 -4.10 56.04 -1.96
CA ASN A 327 -3.45 56.54 -0.74
C ASN A 327 -2.75 55.43 0.08
N GLY A 328 -2.68 54.22 -0.47
CA GLY A 328 -2.09 53.06 0.19
C GLY A 328 -0.57 53.08 0.18
N LEU A 329 0.03 52.14 0.92
CA LEU A 329 1.47 51.90 0.87
C LEU A 329 1.81 51.15 -0.42
N PHE A 330 2.63 51.77 -1.27
CA PHE A 330 3.22 51.10 -2.41
C PHE A 330 4.50 50.40 -1.98
N LEU A 331 4.50 49.08 -2.05
CA LEU A 331 5.66 48.25 -1.71
C LEU A 331 6.01 47.38 -2.91
N PHE A 332 7.24 47.53 -3.39
CA PHE A 332 7.84 46.67 -4.39
C PHE A 332 8.93 45.84 -3.72
N GLN A 333 8.90 44.53 -3.92
CA GLN A 333 9.88 43.58 -3.41
C GLN A 333 10.25 42.59 -4.49
N TRP A 334 11.54 42.30 -4.60
CA TRP A 334 12.09 41.32 -5.52
C TRP A 334 13.20 40.54 -4.84
N ASP A 335 13.74 39.55 -5.55
CA ASP A 335 14.93 38.84 -5.12
C ASP A 335 15.85 38.57 -6.30
N SER A 336 17.14 38.48 -6.02
CA SER A 336 18.20 38.14 -6.97
C SER A 336 19.44 37.65 -6.23
N LEU A 337 20.11 36.64 -6.78
CA LEU A 337 21.40 36.16 -6.30
C LEU A 337 22.57 36.77 -7.10
N ALA A 338 22.33 37.16 -8.35
CA ALA A 338 23.39 37.55 -9.28
C ALA A 338 23.60 39.07 -9.38
N TYR A 339 22.63 39.89 -8.94
CA TYR A 339 22.63 41.34 -9.12
C TYR A 339 22.58 42.05 -7.78
N SER A 340 23.26 43.21 -7.67
CA SER A 340 23.44 43.94 -6.42
C SER A 340 22.91 45.37 -6.46
N GLU A 341 22.55 45.87 -7.64
CA GLU A 341 21.98 47.20 -7.83
C GLU A 341 20.75 47.09 -8.74
N PHE A 342 19.69 47.81 -8.40
CA PHE A 342 18.39 47.66 -9.02
C PHE A 342 17.73 48.99 -9.36
N LYS A 343 16.79 48.89 -10.29
CA LYS A 343 15.88 49.95 -10.69
C LYS A 343 14.56 49.31 -11.10
N ILE A 344 13.46 49.92 -10.68
CA ILE A 344 12.11 49.48 -11.02
C ILE A 344 11.62 50.27 -12.20
N GLN A 345 10.93 49.63 -13.14
CA GLN A 345 10.21 50.32 -14.19
C GLN A 345 8.73 50.08 -14.01
N VAL A 346 7.95 51.15 -14.07
CA VAL A 346 6.48 51.11 -14.00
C VAL A 346 5.94 51.74 -15.26
N GLY A 347 5.07 51.03 -15.97
CA GLY A 347 4.57 51.45 -17.27
C GLY A 347 3.15 50.99 -17.55
N VAL A 348 2.60 51.46 -18.66
CA VAL A 348 1.26 51.11 -19.15
C VAL A 348 1.29 50.09 -20.29
N ASP A 349 2.49 49.74 -20.77
CA ASP A 349 2.73 48.75 -21.81
C ASP A 349 3.48 47.54 -21.22
N GLU A 350 3.07 46.33 -21.60
CA GLU A 350 3.66 45.08 -21.13
C GLU A 350 5.10 44.88 -21.64
N LYS A 351 5.49 45.46 -22.77
CA LYS A 351 6.81 45.26 -23.38
C LYS A 351 7.84 46.29 -22.92
N PHE A 352 7.38 47.47 -22.45
CA PHE A 352 8.23 48.61 -22.10
C PHE A 352 9.16 49.03 -23.26
N GLU A 353 8.66 49.00 -24.49
CA GLU A 353 9.42 49.42 -25.68
C GLU A 353 9.37 50.95 -25.88
N ASP A 354 8.23 51.59 -25.61
CA ASP A 354 8.08 53.04 -25.70
C ASP A 354 8.55 53.73 -24.41
N THR A 355 9.64 54.50 -24.51
CA THR A 355 10.21 55.31 -23.42
C THR A 355 9.23 56.34 -22.84
N GLY A 356 8.22 56.76 -23.60
CA GLY A 356 7.16 57.65 -23.11
C GLY A 356 6.00 56.93 -22.40
N SER A 357 6.07 55.60 -22.28
CA SER A 357 5.01 54.76 -21.71
C SER A 357 5.42 54.05 -20.40
N TYR A 358 6.55 54.46 -19.80
CA TYR A 358 6.98 54.02 -18.49
C TYR A 358 7.89 55.06 -17.82
N PHE A 359 8.14 54.89 -16.52
CA PHE A 359 9.11 55.66 -15.76
C PHE A 359 9.92 54.74 -14.82
N ASP A 360 11.08 55.24 -14.38
CA ASP A 360 12.00 54.50 -13.52
C ASP A 360 11.88 54.92 -12.05
N LEU A 361 12.06 53.99 -11.13
CA LEU A 361 12.21 54.25 -9.70
C LEU A 361 13.48 53.57 -9.15
N PRO A 362 14.41 54.33 -8.54
CA PRO A 362 14.42 55.80 -8.44
C PRO A 362 14.65 56.48 -9.80
N GLN A 363 14.20 57.73 -9.91
CA GLN A 363 14.36 58.54 -11.12
C GLN A 363 15.82 58.90 -11.43
N GLY A 364 16.12 59.13 -12.71
CA GLY A 364 17.44 59.54 -13.20
C GLY A 364 18.48 58.41 -13.20
N ASN A 365 19.74 58.73 -12.89
CA ASN A 365 20.87 57.79 -12.95
C ASN A 365 21.08 56.99 -11.65
N ARG A 366 20.16 57.09 -10.69
CA ARG A 366 20.25 56.42 -9.39
C ARG A 366 19.85 54.94 -9.49
N TRP A 367 20.47 54.14 -8.63
CA TRP A 367 20.22 52.71 -8.45
C TRP A 367 20.17 52.42 -6.95
N ILE A 368 19.39 51.41 -6.55
CA ILE A 368 19.25 50.99 -5.15
C ILE A 368 19.87 49.62 -4.95
N ALA A 369 20.53 49.42 -3.80
CA ALA A 369 21.08 48.11 -3.43
C ALA A 369 20.05 47.23 -2.72
N ASP A 370 19.05 47.86 -2.10
CA ASP A 370 17.97 47.16 -1.41
C ASP A 370 17.13 46.34 -2.39
N LYS A 371 16.58 45.23 -1.91
CA LYS A 371 15.67 44.35 -2.67
C LYS A 371 14.21 44.71 -2.48
N GLU A 372 13.97 45.87 -1.90
CA GLU A 372 12.66 46.44 -1.69
C GLU A 372 12.68 47.94 -1.92
N LEU A 373 11.55 48.49 -2.33
CA LEU A 373 11.37 49.92 -2.51
C LEU A 373 9.96 50.33 -2.05
N VAL A 374 9.93 51.34 -1.19
CA VAL A 374 8.74 52.11 -0.87
C VAL A 374 8.89 53.48 -1.54
N PRO A 375 8.15 53.76 -2.63
CA PRO A 375 8.16 55.08 -3.25
C PRO A 375 7.68 56.15 -2.27
N LEU A 376 8.14 57.39 -2.45
CA LEU A 376 7.68 58.49 -1.61
C LEU A 376 6.18 58.75 -1.83
N ALA A 377 5.50 59.20 -0.77
CA ALA A 377 4.07 59.49 -0.82
C ALA A 377 3.74 60.46 -1.97
N GLY A 378 2.77 60.09 -2.81
CA GLY A 378 2.33 60.88 -3.96
C GLY A 378 3.20 60.76 -5.23
N GLU A 379 4.43 60.26 -5.13
CA GLU A 379 5.35 60.12 -6.27
C GLU A 379 4.78 59.11 -7.28
N LEU A 380 4.59 57.86 -6.85
CA LEU A 380 4.10 56.79 -7.71
C LEU A 380 2.64 56.98 -8.16
N PRO A 381 1.65 57.30 -7.28
CA PRO A 381 0.28 57.57 -7.71
C PRO A 381 0.21 58.66 -8.76
N GLY A 382 0.87 59.81 -8.54
CA GLY A 382 0.84 60.94 -9.46
C GLY A 382 1.40 60.57 -10.84
N MET A 383 2.57 59.93 -10.88
CA MET A 383 3.20 59.51 -12.14
C MET A 383 2.39 58.42 -12.85
N ALA A 384 1.92 57.41 -12.13
CA ALA A 384 1.17 56.30 -12.69
C ALA A 384 -0.21 56.74 -13.23
N MET A 385 -0.93 57.57 -12.48
CA MET A 385 -2.23 58.12 -12.91
C MET A 385 -2.06 59.07 -14.10
N GLY A 386 -1.03 59.94 -14.09
CA GLY A 386 -0.70 60.80 -15.22
C GLY A 386 -0.42 60.00 -16.49
N LEU A 387 0.39 58.93 -16.37
CA LEU A 387 0.73 58.05 -17.47
C LEU A 387 -0.50 57.33 -18.04
N MET A 388 -1.34 56.74 -17.16
CA MET A 388 -2.59 56.08 -17.53
C MET A 388 -3.55 57.01 -18.27
N ARG A 389 -3.72 58.25 -17.79
CA ARG A 389 -4.56 59.26 -18.46
C ARG A 389 -4.00 59.64 -19.82
N SER A 390 -2.69 59.90 -19.92
CA SER A 390 -2.05 60.35 -21.17
C SER A 390 -2.06 59.29 -22.27
N LYS A 391 -2.08 58.00 -21.92
CA LYS A 391 -2.04 56.86 -22.85
C LYS A 391 -3.38 56.14 -22.97
N GLU A 392 -4.43 56.63 -22.30
CA GLU A 392 -5.77 56.03 -22.24
C GLU A 392 -5.74 54.55 -21.84
N LYS A 393 -4.94 54.21 -20.83
CA LYS A 393 -4.80 52.85 -20.28
C LYS A 393 -5.26 52.82 -18.83
N ASN A 394 -5.76 51.68 -18.38
CA ASN A 394 -6.26 51.45 -17.02
C ASN A 394 -5.50 50.32 -16.28
N GLN A 395 -4.36 49.92 -16.81
CA GLN A 395 -3.56 48.81 -16.32
C GLN A 395 -2.10 49.24 -16.26
N LEU A 396 -1.45 48.92 -15.16
CA LEU A 396 -0.03 49.14 -14.97
C LEU A 396 0.72 47.82 -14.96
N TYR A 397 1.97 47.89 -15.37
CA TYR A 397 2.93 46.81 -15.37
C TYR A 397 4.18 47.28 -14.62
N TRP A 398 4.86 46.35 -13.97
CA TRP A 398 6.15 46.63 -13.39
C TRP A 398 7.15 45.51 -13.65
N ARG A 399 8.42 45.90 -13.71
CA ARG A 399 9.58 45.01 -13.80
C ARG A 399 10.77 45.63 -13.09
N VAL A 400 11.79 44.82 -12.84
CA VAL A 400 13.04 45.22 -12.21
C VAL A 400 14.17 45.02 -13.22
N ILE A 401 15.02 46.03 -13.34
CA ILE A 401 16.32 45.96 -13.99
C ILE A 401 17.36 45.80 -12.89
N GLY A 402 18.17 44.75 -12.96
CA GLY A 402 19.33 44.54 -12.10
C GLY A 402 20.60 44.80 -12.89
N ARG A 403 21.62 45.36 -12.22
CA ARG A 403 22.97 45.51 -12.77
C ARG A 403 24.03 44.99 -11.80
N GLN A 404 25.12 44.52 -12.36
CA GLN A 404 26.35 44.18 -11.65
C GLN A 404 27.35 45.34 -11.74
N ALA A 405 28.33 45.36 -10.85
CA ALA A 405 29.47 46.29 -10.94
C ALA A 405 30.25 46.18 -12.26
N SER A 406 30.23 45.01 -12.90
CA SER A 406 30.81 44.76 -14.22
C SER A 406 30.06 45.44 -15.38
N GLY A 407 28.88 46.02 -15.12
CA GLY A 407 28.01 46.63 -16.13
C GLY A 407 27.03 45.65 -16.79
N ARG A 408 27.11 44.34 -16.51
CA ARG A 408 26.12 43.36 -16.97
C ARG A 408 24.75 43.67 -16.37
N GLN A 409 23.71 43.68 -17.19
CA GLN A 409 22.33 43.91 -16.76
C GLN A 409 21.45 42.68 -17.00
N ALA A 410 20.38 42.56 -16.22
CA ALA A 410 19.26 41.65 -16.50
C ALA A 410 17.95 42.37 -16.22
N ILE A 411 16.91 41.89 -16.89
CA ILE A 411 15.54 42.36 -16.71
C ILE A 411 14.73 41.20 -16.15
N SER A 412 13.93 41.46 -15.13
CA SER A 412 13.02 40.48 -14.55
C SER A 412 11.89 40.10 -15.51
N GLY A 413 11.03 39.17 -15.06
CA GLY A 413 9.68 39.07 -15.61
C GLY A 413 8.85 40.33 -15.34
N ILE A 414 7.57 40.28 -15.71
CA ILE A 414 6.66 41.42 -15.63
C ILE A 414 5.43 40.99 -14.86
N ASN A 415 5.00 41.80 -13.91
CA ASN A 415 3.75 41.62 -13.18
C ASN A 415 2.85 42.83 -13.45
N ARG A 416 1.54 42.60 -13.56
CA ARG A 416 0.57 43.69 -13.70
C ARG A 416 -0.05 44.05 -12.36
N PHE A 417 -0.42 45.31 -12.18
CA PHE A 417 -1.15 45.78 -11.00
C PHE A 417 -2.10 46.92 -11.38
N ARG A 418 -3.00 47.27 -10.46
CA ARG A 418 -3.94 48.38 -10.61
C ARG A 418 -3.86 49.31 -9.41
N ILE A 419 -4.31 50.54 -9.60
CA ILE A 419 -4.52 51.51 -8.54
C ILE A 419 -6.01 51.85 -8.55
N THR A 420 -6.68 51.64 -7.42
CA THR A 420 -8.07 52.08 -7.23
C THR A 420 -8.04 53.55 -6.82
N PRO A 421 -8.64 54.45 -7.62
CA PRO A 421 -8.77 55.85 -7.23
C PRO A 421 -9.61 55.96 -5.96
N VAL A 422 -9.33 56.95 -5.11
CA VAL A 422 -10.26 57.29 -4.03
C VAL A 422 -11.57 57.74 -4.66
N SER A 423 -12.71 57.12 -4.31
CA SER A 423 -14.00 57.57 -4.86
C SER A 423 -14.24 59.01 -4.43
N SER A 424 -14.59 59.87 -5.40
CA SER A 424 -15.03 61.23 -5.13
C SER A 424 -16.49 61.26 -4.68
N ASP A 425 -16.86 60.45 -3.68
CA ASP A 425 -18.18 60.49 -3.04
C ASP A 425 -18.05 61.12 -1.64
N SER A 426 -17.64 62.38 -1.61
CA SER A 426 -17.94 63.33 -0.53
C SER A 426 -17.39 64.71 -0.90
N SER A 427 -18.14 65.48 -1.68
CA SER A 427 -18.04 66.95 -1.74
C SER A 427 -19.41 67.51 -2.05
#